data_AF-A0A7S1DPB4-F1
#
_entry.id   AF-A0A7S1DPB4-F1
#
_cell.length_a   1.000
_cell.length_b   1.000
_cell.length_c   1.000
_cell.angle_alpha   90.00
_cell.angle_beta   90.00
_cell.angle_gamma   90.00
#
_symmetry.space_group_name_H-M   'P 1'
#
loop_
_entity.id
_entity.type
_entity.pdbx_description
1 polymer ?
#
loop_
_entity_poly.entity_id
_entity_poly.type
_entity_poly.pdbx_seq_one_letter_code
_entity_poly.pdbx_strand_id
1 'polypeptide(L)'
;MPQKPPKVIMSATPAAVQGGESVTLTWGVTEGDAEVYDWIGLYTEGEHTGSPIKFVCCKANRRGGTWTVTSPKQACTLEFRFIKSLFPYDTINKNYMVLRTSNPIVVHPPTDLSTPVHPPAEAVPHGDDIAHGQTNPYAATSPNTQGGASFGFCNPLTPQ
;
A
#
# COMPACT_ATOMS: atom_id res chain seq x y z
N MET A 1 -29.13 -11.43 -19.61
CA MET A 1 -28.39 -10.63 -20.62
C MET A 1 -26.94 -10.57 -20.17
N PRO A 2 -25.93 -10.61 -21.06
CA PRO A 2 -24.54 -10.42 -20.66
C PRO A 2 -24.37 -9.02 -20.06
N GLN A 3 -23.69 -8.94 -18.91
CA GLN A 3 -23.44 -7.66 -18.25
C GLN A 3 -22.38 -6.88 -19.03
N LYS A 4 -22.66 -5.60 -19.32
CA LYS A 4 -21.68 -4.71 -19.96
C LYS A 4 -20.49 -4.48 -19.01
N PRO A 5 -19.23 -4.53 -19.47
CA PRO A 5 -18.08 -4.25 -18.62
C PRO A 5 -18.17 -2.86 -17.96
N PRO A 6 -17.71 -2.71 -16.70
CA PRO A 6 -17.71 -1.43 -16.01
C PRO A 6 -16.84 -0.40 -16.73
N LYS A 7 -17.31 0.84 -16.83
CA LYS A 7 -16.49 2.00 -17.22
C LYS A 7 -16.23 2.86 -16.00
N VAL A 8 -14.98 2.98 -15.59
CA VAL A 8 -14.58 3.55 -14.30
C VAL A 8 -13.83 4.86 -14.46
N ILE A 9 -14.09 5.81 -13.57
CA ILE A 9 -13.28 7.01 -13.34
C ILE A 9 -12.59 6.90 -11.98
N MET A 10 -11.34 7.37 -11.91
CA MET A 10 -10.49 7.30 -10.71
C MET A 10 -9.65 8.57 -10.62
N SER A 11 -9.55 9.14 -9.42
CA SER A 11 -8.68 10.27 -9.11
C SER A 11 -8.16 10.12 -7.69
N ALA A 12 -6.86 10.32 -7.50
CA ALA A 12 -6.19 10.20 -6.22
C ALA A 12 -5.65 11.54 -5.75
N THR A 13 -5.88 11.86 -4.48
CA THR A 13 -5.48 13.11 -3.85
C THR A 13 -4.89 12.86 -2.45
N PRO A 14 -3.86 13.64 -2.06
CA PRO A 14 -3.09 14.57 -2.89
C PRO A 14 -2.18 13.82 -3.90
N ALA A 15 -1.69 14.54 -4.92
CA ALA A 15 -0.82 13.97 -5.95
C ALA A 15 0.65 13.80 -5.49
N ALA A 16 1.00 14.33 -4.32
CA ALA A 16 2.27 14.11 -3.66
C ALA A 16 2.10 14.10 -2.13
N VAL A 17 2.88 13.27 -1.45
CA VAL A 17 2.88 13.11 0.02
C VAL A 17 4.28 12.81 0.55
N GLN A 18 4.51 13.02 1.83
CA GLN A 18 5.63 12.43 2.54
C GLN A 18 5.32 10.98 2.94
N GLY A 19 6.35 10.15 3.05
CA GLY A 19 6.20 8.75 3.42
C GLY A 19 5.51 8.58 4.77
N GLY A 20 4.42 7.81 4.79
CA GLY A 20 3.58 7.60 5.97
C GLY A 20 2.38 8.55 6.11
N GLU A 21 2.20 9.49 5.18
CA GLU A 21 0.97 10.30 5.10
C GLU A 21 -0.13 9.57 4.33
N SER A 22 -1.37 10.05 4.47
CA SER A 22 -2.55 9.47 3.85
C SER A 22 -2.76 9.95 2.42
N VAL A 23 -3.16 9.02 1.54
CA VAL A 23 -3.64 9.29 0.19
C VAL A 23 -5.06 8.75 0.05
N THR A 24 -5.90 9.47 -0.69
CA THR A 24 -7.31 9.11 -0.87
C THR A 24 -7.62 8.95 -2.34
N LEU A 25 -8.13 7.78 -2.70
CA LEU A 25 -8.76 7.54 -3.99
C LEU A 25 -10.22 7.96 -3.94
N THR A 26 -10.69 8.68 -4.95
CA THR A 26 -12.10 8.81 -5.31
C THR A 26 -12.36 8.10 -6.63
N TRP A 27 -13.39 7.26 -6.69
CA TRP A 27 -13.71 6.49 -7.90
C TRP A 27 -15.21 6.36 -8.12
N GLY A 28 -15.59 6.06 -9.36
CA GLY A 28 -16.99 5.85 -9.75
C GLY A 28 -17.16 5.04 -11.03
N VAL A 29 -18.28 4.33 -11.13
CA VAL A 29 -18.71 3.56 -12.30
C VAL A 29 -19.73 4.41 -13.08
N THR A 30 -19.36 4.74 -14.32
CA THR A 30 -20.15 5.59 -15.22
C THR A 30 -21.07 4.76 -16.13
N GLU A 31 -20.68 3.54 -16.47
CA GLU A 31 -21.45 2.61 -17.31
C GLU A 31 -21.19 1.17 -16.84
N GLY A 32 -22.19 0.28 -16.95
CA GLY A 32 -22.12 -1.07 -16.39
C GLY A 32 -22.14 -1.08 -14.84
N ASP A 33 -21.89 -2.24 -14.24
CA ASP A 33 -21.78 -2.37 -12.78
C ASP A 33 -20.56 -3.21 -12.40
N ALA A 34 -19.90 -2.80 -11.32
CA ALA A 34 -18.84 -3.60 -10.72
C ALA A 34 -19.42 -4.92 -10.15
N GLU A 35 -18.69 -6.00 -10.36
CA GLU A 35 -19.04 -7.32 -9.84
C GLU A 35 -18.45 -7.54 -8.44
N VAL A 36 -18.94 -8.56 -7.73
CA VAL A 36 -18.54 -8.86 -6.35
C VAL A 36 -17.05 -9.17 -6.20
N TYR A 37 -16.41 -9.60 -7.28
CA TYR A 37 -14.98 -9.94 -7.32
C TYR A 37 -14.13 -8.90 -8.04
N ASP A 38 -14.72 -7.83 -8.56
CA ASP A 38 -13.94 -6.68 -8.99
C ASP A 38 -13.34 -6.00 -7.76
N TRP A 39 -12.15 -5.45 -7.92
CA TRP A 39 -11.39 -4.91 -6.80
C TRP A 39 -10.54 -3.73 -7.22
N ILE A 40 -10.12 -2.95 -6.23
CA ILE A 40 -9.23 -1.82 -6.41
C ILE A 40 -7.96 -2.12 -5.62
N GLY A 41 -6.81 -2.00 -6.28
CA GLY A 41 -5.50 -2.19 -5.67
C GLY A 41 -4.72 -0.87 -5.64
N LEU A 42 -3.92 -0.71 -4.58
CA LEU A 42 -2.82 0.25 -4.52
C LEU A 42 -1.54 -0.44 -4.96
N TYR A 43 -0.79 0.17 -5.86
CA TYR A 43 0.45 -0.35 -6.42
C TYR A 43 1.54 0.70 -6.39
N THR A 44 2.79 0.25 -6.36
CA THR A 44 3.88 1.04 -6.92
C THR A 44 3.73 1.04 -8.44
N GLU A 45 4.00 2.17 -9.08
CA GLU A 45 3.92 2.31 -10.53
C GLU A 45 4.76 1.23 -11.24
N GLY A 46 4.19 0.60 -12.27
CA GLY A 46 4.83 -0.47 -13.03
C GLY A 46 4.77 -1.87 -12.40
N GLU A 47 4.29 -2.02 -11.16
CA GLU A 47 4.19 -3.33 -10.51
C GLU A 47 3.22 -4.27 -11.19
N HIS A 48 3.41 -5.57 -10.98
CA HIS A 48 2.53 -6.59 -11.54
C HIS A 48 1.12 -6.51 -10.91
N THR A 49 0.07 -6.65 -11.72
CA THR A 49 -1.34 -6.56 -11.26
C THR A 49 -1.69 -7.53 -10.14
N GLY A 50 -1.02 -8.69 -10.08
CA GLY A 50 -1.18 -9.66 -9.00
C GLY A 50 -0.46 -9.33 -7.69
N SER A 51 0.24 -8.20 -7.61
CA SER A 51 1.10 -7.81 -6.48
C SER A 51 0.74 -6.43 -5.89
N PRO A 52 -0.52 -6.18 -5.49
CA PRO A 52 -0.89 -4.92 -4.85
C PRO A 52 -0.26 -4.79 -3.45
N ILE A 53 0.07 -3.55 -3.05
CA ILE A 53 0.47 -3.20 -1.68
C ILE A 53 -0.71 -3.42 -0.72
N LYS A 54 -1.90 -2.95 -1.14
CA LYS A 54 -3.19 -3.16 -0.47
C LYS A 54 -4.27 -3.30 -1.53
N PHE A 55 -5.35 -3.98 -1.20
CA PHE A 55 -6.51 -4.08 -2.07
C PHE A 55 -7.82 -4.10 -1.30
N VAL A 56 -8.89 -3.74 -1.99
CA VAL A 56 -10.27 -3.79 -1.49
C VAL A 56 -11.21 -4.27 -2.59
N CYS A 57 -12.20 -5.08 -2.22
CA CYS A 57 -13.19 -5.57 -3.17
C CYS A 57 -14.34 -4.56 -3.30
N CYS A 58 -14.81 -4.34 -4.53
CA CYS A 58 -15.84 -3.33 -4.83
C CYS A 58 -17.17 -3.68 -4.17
N LYS A 59 -17.45 -4.97 -3.93
CA LYS A 59 -18.78 -5.53 -3.57
C LYS A 59 -19.80 -5.32 -4.71
N ALA A 60 -20.76 -6.24 -4.83
CA ALA A 60 -21.76 -6.16 -5.89
C ALA A 60 -22.53 -4.83 -5.87
N ASN A 61 -22.81 -4.28 -7.05
CA ASN A 61 -23.61 -3.06 -7.26
C ASN A 61 -23.01 -1.76 -6.70
N ARG A 62 -21.75 -1.76 -6.24
CA ARG A 62 -21.11 -0.52 -5.81
C ARG A 62 -20.75 0.33 -7.03
N ARG A 63 -21.33 1.54 -7.08
CA ARG A 63 -21.13 2.49 -8.19
C ARG A 63 -20.01 3.50 -7.94
N GLY A 64 -19.35 3.45 -6.80
CA GLY A 64 -18.24 4.36 -6.48
C GLY A 64 -17.91 4.40 -4.99
N GLY A 65 -16.99 5.30 -4.64
CA GLY A 65 -16.66 5.62 -3.26
C GLY A 65 -15.29 6.26 -3.11
N THR A 66 -14.90 6.41 -1.86
CA THR A 66 -13.56 6.83 -1.47
C THR A 66 -12.81 5.68 -0.79
N TRP A 67 -11.49 5.70 -0.91
CA TRP A 67 -10.61 4.79 -0.18
C TRP A 67 -9.34 5.52 0.24
N THR A 68 -9.19 5.70 1.56
CA THR A 68 -7.99 6.32 2.15
C THR A 68 -7.03 5.24 2.64
N VAL A 69 -5.75 5.42 2.31
CA VAL A 69 -4.66 4.53 2.69
C VAL A 69 -3.43 5.32 3.10
N THR A 70 -2.67 4.80 4.04
CA THR A 70 -1.36 5.35 4.41
C THR A 70 -0.31 4.92 3.38
N SER A 71 0.46 5.89 2.87
CA SER A 71 1.57 5.66 1.94
C SER A 71 2.71 4.87 2.60
N PRO A 72 3.51 4.10 1.82
CA PRO A 72 4.77 3.55 2.29
C PRO A 72 5.70 4.67 2.79
N LYS A 73 6.61 4.35 3.71
CA LYS A 73 7.63 5.31 4.16
C LYS A 73 8.75 5.54 3.14
N GLN A 74 8.87 4.68 2.14
CA GLN A 74 9.93 4.76 1.14
C GLN A 74 9.48 5.63 -0.04
N ALA A 75 10.43 6.35 -0.63
CA ALA A 75 10.15 7.13 -1.83
C ALA A 75 9.76 6.21 -3.00
N CYS A 76 8.63 6.49 -3.62
CA CYS A 76 8.08 5.73 -4.75
C CYS A 76 6.99 6.54 -5.46
N THR A 77 6.59 6.09 -6.65
CA THR A 77 5.35 6.55 -7.28
C THR A 77 4.28 5.50 -7.04
N LEU A 78 3.12 5.91 -6.52
CA LEU A 78 1.97 5.04 -6.34
C LEU A 78 0.90 5.29 -7.40
N GLU A 79 0.08 4.28 -7.63
CA GLU A 79 -1.14 4.38 -8.41
C GLU A 79 -2.23 3.44 -7.87
N PHE A 80 -3.49 3.84 -8.05
CA PHE A 80 -4.61 2.94 -7.83
C PHE A 80 -5.06 2.35 -9.16
N ARG A 81 -5.40 1.06 -9.17
CA ARG A 81 -5.94 0.37 -10.34
C ARG A 81 -7.29 -0.27 -10.01
N PHE A 82 -8.28 -0.07 -10.87
CA PHE A 82 -9.50 -0.86 -10.85
C PHE A 82 -9.29 -2.12 -11.67
N ILE A 83 -9.47 -3.27 -11.04
CA ILE A 83 -9.23 -4.58 -11.60
C ILE A 83 -10.56 -5.28 -11.81
N LYS A 84 -10.83 -5.65 -13.06
CA LYS A 84 -11.91 -6.58 -13.39
C LYS A 84 -11.42 -8.00 -13.20
N SER A 85 -12.18 -8.75 -12.39
CA SER A 85 -12.01 -10.19 -12.31
C SER A 85 -12.74 -10.84 -13.49
N LEU A 86 -12.02 -11.61 -14.30
CA LEU A 86 -12.63 -12.36 -15.40
C LEU A 86 -13.11 -13.71 -14.85
N PHE A 87 -14.42 -13.77 -14.55
CA PHE A 87 -15.09 -14.99 -14.09
C PHE A 87 -15.13 -16.11 -15.14
N PRO A 88 -15.22 -17.40 -14.72
CA PRO A 88 -15.37 -17.85 -13.34
C PRO A 88 -14.03 -18.34 -12.77
N TYR A 89 -13.40 -17.49 -11.96
CA TYR A 89 -12.37 -17.88 -10.99
C TYR A 89 -11.26 -18.81 -11.51
N ASP A 90 -10.43 -18.31 -12.44
CA ASP A 90 -9.15 -18.96 -12.69
C ASP A 90 -8.09 -18.39 -11.72
N THR A 91 -8.04 -18.96 -10.52
CA THR A 91 -6.98 -18.69 -9.53
C THR A 91 -5.60 -19.14 -9.96
N ILE A 92 -5.52 -19.94 -11.03
CA ILE A 92 -4.29 -20.52 -11.54
C ILE A 92 -3.66 -19.56 -12.56
N ASN A 93 -4.47 -18.98 -13.45
CA ASN A 93 -3.99 -18.09 -14.51
C ASN A 93 -4.12 -16.59 -14.19
N LYS A 94 -4.80 -16.20 -13.09
CA LYS A 94 -4.86 -14.80 -12.62
C LYS A 94 -5.24 -13.82 -13.75
N ASN A 95 -6.28 -14.15 -14.53
CA ASN A 95 -6.64 -13.34 -15.68
C ASN A 95 -7.38 -12.07 -15.23
N TYR A 96 -6.60 -11.07 -14.83
CA TYR A 96 -7.05 -9.78 -14.35
C TYR A 96 -6.93 -8.76 -15.47
N MET A 97 -7.96 -7.94 -15.63
CA MET A 97 -7.90 -6.81 -16.55
C MET A 97 -7.91 -5.50 -15.78
N VAL A 98 -6.86 -4.69 -15.96
CA VAL A 98 -6.85 -3.31 -15.46
C VAL A 98 -7.81 -2.50 -16.34
N LEU A 99 -8.92 -2.04 -15.77
CA LEU A 99 -9.90 -1.21 -16.49
C LEU A 99 -9.54 0.28 -16.43
N ARG A 100 -8.92 0.71 -15.33
CA ARG A 100 -8.56 2.10 -15.09
C ARG A 100 -7.43 2.21 -14.09
N THR A 101 -6.62 3.24 -14.27
CA THR A 101 -5.59 3.69 -13.34
C THR A 101 -5.87 5.14 -12.94
N SER A 102 -5.61 5.50 -11.69
CA SER A 102 -5.67 6.89 -11.22
C SER A 102 -4.52 7.74 -11.79
N ASN A 103 -4.50 9.04 -11.50
CA ASN A 103 -3.26 9.81 -11.58
C ASN A 103 -2.18 9.22 -10.64
N PRO A 104 -0.89 9.41 -10.97
CA PRO A 104 0.20 9.00 -10.09
C PRO A 104 0.23 9.85 -8.82
N ILE A 105 0.81 9.27 -7.77
CA ILE A 105 1.03 9.92 -6.48
C ILE A 105 2.51 9.78 -6.13
N VAL A 106 3.22 10.89 -6.00
CA VAL A 106 4.64 10.88 -5.65
C VAL A 106 4.78 10.81 -4.13
N VAL A 107 5.45 9.79 -3.64
CA VAL A 107 5.82 9.65 -2.23
C VAL A 107 7.27 10.07 -2.06
N HIS A 108 7.50 11.08 -1.24
CA HIS A 108 8.83 11.51 -0.82
C HIS A 108 9.26 10.73 0.44
N PRO A 109 10.56 10.69 0.79
CA PRO A 109 11.00 10.17 2.08
C PRO A 109 10.27 10.87 3.24
N PRO A 110 10.15 10.27 4.44
CA PRO A 110 9.56 10.95 5.56
C PRO A 110 10.44 12.16 5.91
N THR A 111 9.84 13.32 6.11
CA THR A 111 10.57 14.45 6.70
C THR A 111 10.93 14.07 8.13
N ASP A 112 12.17 13.66 8.35
CA ASP A 112 12.67 13.42 9.70
C ASP A 112 12.76 14.76 10.44
N LEU A 113 11.97 14.94 11.50
CA LEU A 113 12.13 16.04 12.44
C LEU A 113 13.16 15.72 13.55
N SER A 114 14.04 14.74 13.34
CA SER A 114 15.11 14.39 14.28
C SER A 114 16.44 14.16 13.55
N THR A 115 17.21 15.22 13.37
CA THR A 115 18.62 15.11 13.74
C THR A 115 18.70 15.31 15.25
N PRO A 116 19.02 14.28 16.08
CA PRO A 116 19.52 14.56 17.40
C PRO A 116 20.83 15.33 17.20
N VAL A 117 20.87 16.60 17.61
CA VAL A 117 22.14 17.28 17.83
C VAL A 117 22.78 16.55 19.00
N HIS A 118 23.64 15.57 18.72
CA HIS A 118 24.59 15.12 19.72
C HIS A 118 25.56 16.30 19.92
N PRO A 119 25.65 16.92 21.11
CA PRO A 119 26.76 17.82 21.37
C PRO A 119 28.08 17.06 21.17
N PRO A 120 29.15 17.71 20.66
CA PRO A 120 30.43 17.04 20.47
C PRO A 120 30.88 16.48 21.82
N ALA A 121 31.37 15.23 21.80
CA ALA A 121 31.91 14.55 22.97
C ALA A 121 32.94 15.44 23.67
N GLU A 122 32.57 16.02 24.80
CA GLU A 122 33.52 16.66 25.68
C GLU A 122 34.32 15.54 26.34
N ALA A 123 35.60 15.46 26.00
CA ALA A 123 36.51 14.45 26.53
C ALA A 123 36.61 14.59 28.05
N VAL A 124 35.95 13.70 28.78
CA VAL A 124 36.17 13.53 30.22
C VAL A 124 37.43 12.67 30.39
N PRO A 125 38.47 13.15 31.10
CA PRO A 125 39.69 12.37 31.29
C PRO A 125 39.41 11.16 32.19
N HIS A 126 39.94 10.01 31.77
CA HIS A 126 39.90 8.73 32.48
C HIS A 126 40.50 8.85 33.88
N GLY A 127 39.71 8.46 34.89
CA GLY A 127 40.16 8.09 36.23
C GLY A 127 39.72 6.65 36.51
N ASP A 128 40.63 5.86 37.06
CA ASP A 128 40.55 4.42 37.31
C ASP A 128 39.37 3.99 38.23
N ASP A 129 38.77 2.83 37.97
CA ASP A 129 38.86 1.59 38.81
C ASP A 129 37.60 0.66 38.76
N ILE A 130 37.90 -0.64 38.62
CA ILE A 130 37.23 -1.92 38.97
C ILE A 130 35.72 -2.20 38.66
N ALA A 131 35.56 -3.17 37.73
CA ALA A 131 34.60 -4.29 37.62
C ALA A 131 33.20 -4.27 38.27
N HIS A 132 32.18 -4.54 37.44
CA HIS A 132 31.18 -5.58 37.67
C HIS A 132 30.56 -6.03 36.34
N GLY A 133 30.56 -7.34 36.07
CA GLY A 133 30.03 -7.91 34.84
C GLY A 133 28.51 -7.88 34.78
N GLN A 134 27.95 -7.80 33.56
CA GLN A 134 26.72 -8.48 33.19
C GLN A 134 26.49 -8.42 31.66
N THR A 135 26.19 -9.60 31.14
CA THR A 135 25.74 -10.05 29.82
C THR A 135 25.19 -9.01 28.82
N ASN A 136 25.65 -9.11 27.57
CA ASN A 136 25.02 -8.52 26.37
C ASN A 136 23.97 -9.50 25.80
N PRO A 137 22.65 -9.20 25.80
CA PRO A 137 21.67 -10.12 25.28
C PRO A 137 20.84 -9.53 24.13
N TYR A 138 21.46 -8.98 23.08
CA TYR A 138 20.72 -8.74 21.82
C TYR A 138 21.63 -8.87 20.59
N ALA A 139 22.10 -10.10 20.35
CA ALA A 139 22.34 -10.58 18.98
C ALA A 139 21.02 -11.23 18.51
N ALA A 140 20.25 -10.53 17.68
CA ALA A 140 19.10 -11.12 17.02
C ALA A 140 19.25 -10.95 15.50
N THR A 141 19.60 -12.08 14.91
CA THR A 141 19.55 -12.47 13.50
C THR A 141 18.29 -11.98 12.77
N SER A 142 18.47 -11.45 11.56
CA SER A 142 17.39 -11.37 10.57
C SER A 142 16.83 -12.76 10.24
N PRO A 143 15.51 -12.86 10.04
CA PRO A 143 14.97 -13.74 9.03
C PRO A 143 14.30 -12.90 7.95
N ASN A 144 14.95 -12.83 6.79
CA ASN A 144 14.32 -12.46 5.54
C ASN A 144 13.36 -13.59 5.17
N THR A 145 12.09 -13.49 5.55
CA THR A 145 11.06 -14.41 5.10
C THR A 145 10.17 -13.69 4.10
N GLN A 146 10.41 -14.03 2.84
CA GLN A 146 9.54 -13.84 1.68
C GLN A 146 8.08 -14.16 2.06
N GLY A 147 7.30 -13.13 2.38
CA GLY A 147 5.88 -13.24 2.59
C GLY A 147 5.18 -13.33 1.24
N GLY A 148 5.07 -14.54 0.69
CA GLY A 148 4.14 -14.79 -0.41
C GLY A 148 2.75 -14.36 0.03
N ALA A 149 2.16 -13.39 -0.67
CA ALA A 149 0.80 -12.94 -0.41
C ALA A 149 -0.15 -14.13 -0.62
N SER A 150 -0.59 -14.72 0.49
CA SER A 150 -1.67 -15.70 0.49
C SER A 150 -2.94 -14.96 0.11
N PHE A 151 -3.53 -15.31 -1.04
CA PHE A 151 -4.79 -14.76 -1.54
C PHE A 151 -5.94 -15.35 -0.71
N GLY A 152 -6.10 -14.85 0.52
CA GLY A 152 -7.13 -15.25 1.46
C GLY A 152 -8.02 -14.06 1.83
N PHE A 153 -9.27 -14.12 1.36
CA PHE A 153 -10.44 -13.32 1.76
C PHE A 153 -10.34 -11.78 1.68
N CYS A 154 -11.11 -11.22 0.74
CA CYS A 154 -11.34 -9.78 0.55
C CYS A 154 -11.60 -9.02 1.86
N ASN A 155 -10.82 -7.96 2.11
CA ASN A 155 -11.11 -7.03 3.20
C ASN A 155 -12.22 -6.04 2.74
N PRO A 156 -13.36 -5.96 3.44
CA PRO A 156 -14.42 -5.03 3.06
C PRO A 156 -14.00 -3.58 3.33
N LEU A 157 -14.27 -2.67 2.39
CA LEU A 157 -14.26 -1.23 2.67
C LEU A 157 -15.24 -0.93 3.80
N THR A 158 -14.75 -0.39 4.91
CA THR A 158 -15.58 0.23 5.94
C THR A 158 -16.25 1.46 5.33
N PRO A 159 -17.58 1.59 5.42
CA PRO A 159 -18.23 2.87 5.14
C PRO A 159 -17.82 3.87 6.23
N GLN A 160 -17.36 5.06 5.83
CA GLN A 160 -17.44 6.26 6.67
C GLN A 160 -18.78 6.92 6.43
#